data_AF-A0A7S1GPS9-F1
#
_entry.id   AF-A0A7S1GPS9-F1
#
_cell.length_a   1.000
_cell.length_b   1.000
_cell.length_c   1.000
_cell.angle_alpha   90.00
_cell.angle_beta   90.00
_cell.angle_gamma   90.00
#
_symmetry.space_group_name_H-M   'P 1'
#
loop_
_entity.id
_entity.type
_entity.pdbx_description
1 polymer ?
#
loop_
_entity_poly.entity_id
_entity_poly.type
_entity_poly.pdbx_seq_one_letter_code
_entity_poly.pdbx_strand_id
1 'polypeptide(L)'
;DVCTPMYETLFQTMLGGNARNGIRFLISLRQDLLQLLRSEGADDQLTQQLKDLDTHLRQLLTTWFSPETLDIRRITYEGTSAAIIEKIATKEAVHPLQSLDDLRARLGPDRRVFAAFHPLLPDEPLVFVHVALRPFIPSAMPHVLEPGYGKQDDVRVATFYSISSTQPGLSGVDLGQVLIKKAVKLLQLEFDSLETFVTLSPIPRFRKWLQEKISFHLRGG
;
A
#
# COMPACT_ATOMS: atom_id res chain seq x y z
N ASP A 1 1.03 -24.45 26.87
CA ASP A 1 0.88 -24.71 25.42
C ASP A 1 -0.38 -25.53 25.08
N VAL A 2 -1.59 -25.02 25.34
CA VAL A 2 -2.87 -25.75 25.08
C VAL A 2 -3.82 -24.98 24.14
N CYS A 3 -3.48 -23.76 23.72
CA CYS A 3 -4.36 -22.90 22.92
C CYS A 3 -3.80 -22.54 21.54
N THR A 4 -2.89 -23.35 20.98
CA THR A 4 -2.38 -23.14 19.62
C THR A 4 -3.25 -23.95 18.64
N PRO A 5 -3.93 -23.31 17.68
CA PRO A 5 -4.77 -24.02 16.72
C PRO A 5 -3.92 -24.92 15.81
N MET A 6 -4.47 -26.07 15.40
CA MET A 6 -3.74 -27.09 14.61
C MET A 6 -3.17 -26.56 13.28
N TYR A 7 -3.83 -25.57 12.67
CA TYR A 7 -3.36 -24.96 11.42
C TYR A 7 -2.09 -24.12 11.60
N GLU A 8 -1.71 -23.76 12.82
CA GLU A 8 -0.45 -23.05 13.07
C GLU A 8 0.75 -23.91 12.70
N THR A 9 0.75 -25.19 13.09
CA THR A 9 1.81 -26.14 12.71
C THR A 9 1.88 -26.29 11.19
N LEU A 10 0.73 -26.28 10.50
CA LEU A 10 0.68 -26.32 9.05
C LEU A 10 1.34 -25.08 8.42
N PHE A 11 1.00 -23.87 8.91
CA PHE A 11 1.59 -22.63 8.42
C PHE A 11 3.10 -22.58 8.67
N GLN A 12 3.54 -22.94 9.87
CA GLN A 12 4.96 -23.05 10.23
C GLN A 12 5.70 -24.04 9.30
N THR A 13 5.09 -25.18 8.98
CA THR A 13 5.68 -26.18 8.08
C THR A 13 5.82 -25.65 6.65
N MET A 14 4.79 -24.97 6.12
CA MET A 14 4.84 -24.35 4.79
C MET A 14 5.93 -23.28 4.69
N LEU A 15 6.17 -22.58 5.80
CA LEU A 15 7.15 -21.51 5.91
C LEU A 15 8.58 -22.03 6.10
N GLY A 16 8.77 -23.21 6.73
CA GLY A 16 10.08 -23.80 6.98
C GLY A 16 10.73 -24.48 5.77
N GLY A 17 9.97 -25.22 4.96
CA GLY A 17 10.52 -26.02 3.85
C GLY A 17 10.79 -25.23 2.56
N ASN A 18 9.88 -24.31 2.20
CA ASN A 18 10.01 -23.44 1.03
C ASN A 18 9.37 -22.08 1.33
N ALA A 19 10.07 -21.27 2.11
CA ALA A 19 9.56 -20.00 2.63
C ALA A 19 9.00 -19.07 1.55
N ARG A 20 9.61 -19.03 0.35
CA ARG A 20 9.15 -18.19 -0.78
C ARG A 20 7.78 -18.62 -1.32
N ASN A 21 7.57 -19.92 -1.50
CA ASN A 21 6.27 -20.40 -1.97
C ASN A 21 5.24 -20.43 -0.84
N GLY A 22 5.66 -20.76 0.38
CA GLY A 22 4.82 -20.74 1.57
C GLY A 22 4.23 -19.35 1.83
N ILE A 23 5.05 -18.29 1.82
CA ILE A 23 4.55 -16.94 2.07
C ILE A 23 3.59 -16.46 0.98
N ARG A 24 3.87 -16.78 -0.30
CA ARG A 24 2.94 -16.47 -1.41
C ARG A 24 1.60 -17.18 -1.22
N PHE A 25 1.65 -18.46 -0.89
CA PHE A 25 0.46 -19.26 -0.64
C PHE A 25 -0.37 -18.68 0.51
N LEU A 26 0.24 -18.31 1.65
CA LEU A 26 -0.49 -17.74 2.78
C LEU A 26 -1.14 -16.39 2.44
N ILE A 27 -0.48 -15.54 1.65
CA ILE A 27 -1.07 -14.29 1.15
C ILE A 27 -2.28 -14.59 0.27
N SER A 28 -2.15 -15.52 -0.68
CA SER A 28 -3.26 -15.93 -1.56
C SER A 28 -4.42 -16.55 -0.76
N LEU A 29 -4.12 -17.46 0.18
CA LEU A 29 -5.11 -18.08 1.06
C LEU A 29 -5.90 -17.02 1.84
N ARG A 30 -5.20 -16.04 2.42
CA ARG A 30 -5.87 -14.96 3.15
C ARG A 30 -6.68 -14.06 2.22
N GLN A 31 -6.20 -13.81 0.99
CA GLN A 31 -6.99 -13.08 0.01
C GLN A 31 -8.31 -13.79 -0.30
N ASP A 32 -8.28 -15.10 -0.52
CA ASP A 32 -9.46 -15.90 -0.82
C ASP A 32 -10.41 -15.94 0.38
N LEU A 33 -9.86 -16.09 1.60
CA LEU A 33 -10.61 -16.00 2.85
C LEU A 33 -11.35 -14.66 3.00
N LEU A 34 -10.69 -13.54 2.70
CA LEU A 34 -11.32 -12.21 2.73
C LEU A 34 -12.40 -12.05 1.65
N GLN A 35 -12.30 -12.75 0.51
CA GLN A 35 -13.37 -12.78 -0.49
C GLN A 35 -14.57 -13.58 0.01
N LEU A 36 -14.34 -14.75 0.60
CA LEU A 36 -15.40 -15.58 1.20
C LEU A 36 -16.14 -14.85 2.33
N LEU A 37 -15.41 -14.17 3.22
CA LEU A 37 -16.01 -13.38 4.30
C LEU A 37 -16.85 -12.18 3.82
N ARG A 38 -16.70 -11.77 2.55
CA ARG A 38 -17.50 -10.73 1.91
C ARG A 38 -18.71 -11.27 1.16
N SER A 39 -18.75 -12.57 0.85
CA SER A 39 -19.90 -13.18 0.20
C SER A 39 -21.06 -13.33 1.20
N GLU A 40 -22.26 -12.93 0.78
CA GLU A 40 -23.48 -13.07 1.57
C GLU A 40 -23.97 -14.53 1.53
N GLY A 41 -24.39 -15.09 2.68
CA GLY A 41 -25.07 -16.39 2.74
C GLY A 41 -24.34 -17.56 3.41
N ALA A 42 -23.28 -17.32 4.16
CA ALA A 42 -22.62 -18.37 4.95
C ALA A 42 -23.30 -18.57 6.33
N ASP A 43 -23.31 -19.82 6.80
CA ASP A 43 -23.71 -20.19 8.16
C ASP A 43 -22.96 -19.36 9.22
N ASP A 44 -23.65 -18.92 10.27
CA ASP A 44 -23.11 -18.00 11.29
C ASP A 44 -21.90 -18.61 12.01
N GLN A 45 -21.95 -19.93 12.27
CA GLN A 45 -20.85 -20.65 12.94
C GLN A 45 -19.61 -20.77 12.05
N LEU A 46 -19.78 -21.17 10.78
CA LEU A 46 -18.69 -21.22 9.81
C LEU A 46 -18.06 -19.83 9.60
N THR A 47 -18.90 -18.80 9.50
CA THR A 47 -18.44 -17.41 9.36
C THR A 47 -17.56 -16.99 10.53
N GLN A 48 -17.90 -17.38 11.77
CA GLN A 48 -17.07 -17.08 12.93
C GLN A 48 -15.71 -17.79 12.87
N GLN A 49 -15.69 -19.09 12.52
CA GLN A 49 -14.44 -19.85 12.37
C GLN A 49 -13.51 -19.25 11.30
N LEU A 50 -14.07 -18.77 10.18
CA LEU A 50 -13.32 -18.10 9.12
C LEU A 50 -12.75 -16.74 9.59
N LYS A 51 -13.45 -16.00 10.44
CA LYS A 51 -12.94 -14.75 11.04
C LYS A 51 -11.80 -15.01 12.02
N ASP A 52 -11.88 -16.10 12.79
CA ASP A 52 -10.82 -16.49 13.71
C ASP A 52 -9.55 -16.86 12.92
N LEU A 53 -9.72 -17.59 11.81
CA LEU A 53 -8.64 -17.91 10.87
C LEU A 53 -8.01 -16.65 10.23
N ASP A 54 -8.81 -15.68 9.78
CA ASP A 54 -8.30 -14.41 9.23
C ASP A 54 -7.50 -13.65 10.28
N THR A 55 -8.02 -13.60 11.52
CA THR A 55 -7.35 -12.93 12.63
C THR A 55 -5.97 -13.54 12.87
N HIS A 56 -5.89 -14.87 12.89
CA HIS A 56 -4.63 -15.59 13.05
C HIS A 56 -3.67 -15.33 11.88
N LEU A 57 -4.12 -15.51 10.64
CA LEU A 57 -3.30 -15.26 9.44
C LEU A 57 -2.79 -13.82 9.39
N ARG A 58 -3.63 -12.84 9.77
CA ARG A 58 -3.22 -11.44 9.87
C ARG A 58 -2.09 -11.25 10.89
N GLN A 59 -2.20 -11.84 12.08
CA GLN A 59 -1.15 -11.75 13.11
C GLN A 59 0.18 -12.35 12.65
N LEU A 60 0.13 -13.52 12.02
CA LEU A 60 1.30 -14.17 11.44
C LEU A 60 1.94 -13.29 10.36
N LEU A 61 1.15 -12.80 9.40
CA LEU A 61 1.64 -11.94 8.33
C LEU A 61 2.19 -10.60 8.86
N THR A 62 1.57 -10.00 9.88
CA THR A 62 2.10 -8.77 10.51
C THR A 62 3.48 -8.99 11.13
N THR A 63 3.71 -10.15 11.73
CA THR A 63 5.02 -10.51 12.31
C THR A 63 6.07 -10.67 11.22
N TRP A 64 5.69 -11.30 10.11
CA TRP A 64 6.58 -11.59 8.98
C TRP A 64 6.93 -10.34 8.15
N PHE A 65 5.95 -9.49 7.91
CA PHE A 65 6.11 -8.23 7.16
C PHE A 65 6.34 -7.04 8.11
N SER A 66 7.27 -7.21 9.05
CA SER A 66 7.64 -6.19 10.02
C SER A 66 8.56 -5.12 9.41
N PRO A 67 8.71 -3.95 10.06
CA PRO A 67 9.52 -2.85 9.51
C PRO A 67 10.99 -3.22 9.23
N GLU A 68 11.55 -4.17 9.96
CA GLU A 68 12.94 -4.64 9.86
C GLU A 68 13.14 -5.54 8.63
N THR A 69 12.12 -6.30 8.22
CA THR A 69 12.21 -7.22 7.08
C THR A 69 11.90 -6.55 5.74
N LEU A 70 11.24 -5.38 5.77
CA LEU A 70 10.86 -4.65 4.58
C LEU A 70 12.01 -3.80 4.03
N ASP A 71 12.36 -4.08 2.78
CA ASP A 71 13.29 -3.31 1.96
C ASP A 71 12.53 -2.23 1.18
N ILE A 72 12.87 -0.97 1.40
CA ILE A 72 12.25 0.17 0.73
C ILE A 72 13.18 0.67 -0.36
N ARG A 73 12.72 0.58 -1.61
CA ARG A 73 13.50 0.98 -2.78
C ARG A 73 12.88 2.18 -3.47
N ARG A 74 13.73 3.08 -3.96
CA ARG A 74 13.34 4.12 -4.91
C ARG A 74 13.11 3.48 -6.28
N ILE A 75 11.98 3.81 -6.89
CA ILE A 75 11.61 3.39 -8.24
C ILE A 75 11.97 4.51 -9.20
N THR A 76 12.69 4.14 -10.26
CA THR A 76 13.15 5.04 -11.33
C THR A 76 12.91 4.40 -12.68
N TYR A 77 12.72 5.22 -13.72
CA TYR A 77 12.42 4.71 -15.05
C TYR A 77 13.60 3.93 -15.66
N GLU A 78 14.83 4.37 -15.38
CA GLU A 78 16.06 3.79 -15.93
C GLU A 78 16.62 2.64 -15.08
N GLY A 79 16.50 2.73 -13.75
CA GLY A 79 17.15 1.80 -12.82
C GLY A 79 16.27 0.65 -12.33
N THR A 80 14.96 0.70 -12.57
CA THR A 80 14.02 -0.34 -12.14
C THR A 80 13.59 -1.21 -13.32
N SER A 81 13.41 -2.51 -13.10
CA SER A 81 12.95 -3.41 -14.16
C SER A 81 11.54 -3.02 -14.65
N ALA A 82 11.35 -3.12 -15.96
CA ALA A 82 10.07 -2.81 -16.60
C ALA A 82 8.90 -3.62 -15.99
N ALA A 83 9.14 -4.87 -15.60
CA ALA A 83 8.14 -5.72 -14.95
C ALA A 83 7.65 -5.17 -13.59
N ILE A 84 8.53 -4.56 -12.79
CA ILE A 84 8.13 -3.92 -11.53
C ILE A 84 7.36 -2.63 -11.80
N ILE A 85 7.84 -1.82 -12.77
CA ILE A 85 7.17 -0.58 -13.17
C ILE A 85 5.76 -0.88 -13.69
N GLU A 86 5.59 -1.91 -14.50
CA GLU A 86 4.30 -2.37 -15.01
C GLU A 86 3.36 -2.75 -13.86
N LYS A 87 3.84 -3.53 -12.88
CA LYS A 87 3.03 -3.88 -11.69
C LYS A 87 2.57 -2.64 -10.91
N ILE A 88 3.46 -1.66 -10.70
CA ILE A 88 3.10 -0.39 -10.05
C ILE A 88 2.04 0.34 -10.87
N ALA A 89 2.26 0.45 -12.18
CA ALA A 89 1.35 1.11 -13.10
C ALA A 89 -0.06 0.48 -13.11
N THR A 90 -0.14 -0.85 -13.17
CA THR A 90 -1.41 -1.58 -13.16
C THR A 90 -2.12 -1.55 -11.81
N LYS A 91 -1.37 -1.42 -10.71
CA LYS A 91 -1.91 -1.46 -9.33
C LYS A 91 -2.13 -0.08 -8.71
N GLU A 92 -1.97 0.99 -9.49
CA GLU A 92 -2.26 2.36 -9.05
C GLU A 92 -3.77 2.56 -8.85
N ALA A 93 -4.19 2.65 -7.59
CA ALA A 93 -5.60 2.66 -7.20
C ALA A 93 -6.20 4.06 -7.01
N VAL A 94 -5.36 5.10 -6.86
CA VAL A 94 -5.81 6.47 -6.56
C VAL A 94 -5.95 7.28 -7.85
N HIS A 95 -4.95 7.19 -8.73
CA HIS A 95 -4.89 7.96 -9.97
C HIS A 95 -4.44 7.08 -11.14
N PRO A 96 -5.37 6.38 -11.84
CA PRO A 96 -5.02 5.52 -12.97
C PRO A 96 -4.15 6.24 -14.01
N LEU A 97 -3.11 5.57 -14.49
CA LEU A 97 -2.23 6.09 -15.52
C LEU A 97 -2.97 6.16 -16.87
N GLN A 98 -2.75 7.25 -17.61
CA GLN A 98 -3.39 7.42 -18.92
C GLN A 98 -2.47 7.09 -20.12
N SER A 99 -1.16 7.17 -19.94
CA SER A 99 -0.18 6.93 -21.01
C SER A 99 1.21 6.58 -20.45
N LEU A 100 2.11 6.16 -21.34
CA LEU A 100 3.54 6.00 -21.00
C LEU A 100 4.20 7.31 -20.62
N ASP A 101 3.75 8.44 -21.18
CA ASP A 101 4.30 9.75 -20.84
C ASP A 101 3.84 10.22 -19.46
N ASP A 102 2.61 9.88 -19.04
CA ASP A 102 2.16 10.07 -17.65
C ASP A 102 3.03 9.25 -16.68
N LEU A 103 3.32 7.99 -17.01
CA LEU A 103 4.21 7.16 -16.21
C LEU A 103 5.61 7.77 -16.08
N ARG A 104 6.20 8.25 -17.19
CA ARG A 104 7.50 8.93 -17.17
C ARG A 104 7.45 10.22 -16.35
N ALA A 105 6.40 11.01 -16.48
CA ALA A 105 6.22 12.22 -15.68
C ALA A 105 6.16 11.90 -14.19
N ARG A 106 5.48 10.81 -13.79
CA ARG A 106 5.42 10.35 -12.38
C ARG A 106 6.71 9.79 -11.83
N LEU A 107 7.65 9.41 -12.69
CA LEU A 107 9.01 8.99 -12.32
C LEU A 107 10.06 10.08 -12.60
N GLY A 108 9.59 11.29 -12.91
CA GLY A 108 10.41 12.43 -13.29
C GLY A 108 11.22 13.06 -12.14
N PRO A 109 11.98 14.12 -12.44
CA PRO A 109 12.93 14.72 -11.50
C PRO A 109 12.28 15.35 -10.26
N ASP A 110 11.06 15.90 -10.38
CA ASP A 110 10.27 16.48 -9.30
C ASP A 110 9.28 15.48 -8.67
N ARG A 111 9.50 14.19 -8.92
CA ARG A 111 8.71 13.09 -8.38
C ARG A 111 9.61 12.05 -7.73
N ARG A 112 9.10 11.40 -6.68
CA ARG A 112 9.72 10.21 -6.11
C ARG A 112 8.66 9.14 -5.98
N VAL A 113 9.03 7.93 -6.36
CA VAL A 113 8.21 6.74 -6.10
C VAL A 113 9.04 5.82 -5.23
N PHE A 114 8.47 5.40 -4.11
CA PHE A 114 9.08 4.41 -3.23
C PHE A 114 8.17 3.19 -3.14
N ALA A 115 8.75 2.00 -3.14
CA ALA A 115 8.01 0.76 -2.97
C ALA A 115 8.67 -0.13 -1.91
N ALA A 116 7.83 -0.81 -1.13
CA ALA A 116 8.26 -1.79 -0.14
C ALA A 116 8.29 -3.20 -0.75
N PHE A 117 9.36 -3.92 -0.47
CA PHE A 117 9.58 -5.29 -0.89
C PHE A 117 9.95 -6.14 0.31
N HIS A 118 9.73 -7.44 0.17
CA HIS A 118 10.21 -8.43 1.13
C HIS A 118 11.29 -9.30 0.45
N PRO A 119 12.35 -9.74 1.15
CA PRO A 119 13.41 -10.56 0.56
C PRO A 119 12.93 -11.84 -0.13
N LEU A 120 11.84 -12.44 0.38
CA LEU A 120 11.20 -13.61 -0.24
C LEU A 120 10.33 -13.27 -1.46
N LEU A 121 10.00 -11.99 -1.66
CA LEU A 121 9.15 -11.47 -2.74
C LEU A 121 9.86 -10.28 -3.44
N PRO A 122 11.09 -10.46 -3.98
CA PRO A 122 11.90 -9.35 -4.48
C PRO A 122 11.30 -8.67 -5.71
N ASP A 123 10.47 -9.40 -6.47
CA ASP A 123 9.83 -8.97 -7.71
C ASP A 123 8.39 -8.47 -7.50
N GLU A 124 7.92 -8.39 -6.24
CA GLU A 124 6.56 -7.96 -5.89
C GLU A 124 6.61 -6.67 -5.05
N PRO A 125 6.27 -5.51 -5.60
CA PRO A 125 6.12 -4.30 -4.80
C PRO A 125 4.86 -4.45 -3.94
N LEU A 126 4.98 -4.62 -2.62
CA LEU A 126 3.84 -4.93 -1.73
C LEU A 126 2.94 -3.71 -1.48
N VAL A 127 3.58 -2.56 -1.31
CA VAL A 127 2.96 -1.24 -1.19
C VAL A 127 3.89 -0.24 -1.85
N PHE A 128 3.34 0.78 -2.49
CA PHE A 128 4.12 1.86 -3.07
C PHE A 128 3.46 3.21 -2.83
N VAL A 129 4.25 4.26 -2.93
CA VAL A 129 3.84 5.63 -2.71
C VAL A 129 4.43 6.55 -3.76
N HIS A 130 3.57 7.42 -4.31
CA HIS A 130 3.97 8.52 -5.17
C HIS A 130 4.08 9.81 -4.36
N VAL A 131 5.19 10.52 -4.56
CA VAL A 131 5.54 11.75 -3.88
C VAL A 131 5.83 12.83 -4.90
N ALA A 132 5.20 13.99 -4.75
CA ALA A 132 5.53 15.20 -5.50
C ALA A 132 6.37 16.14 -4.64
N LEU A 133 7.45 16.66 -5.20
CA LEU A 133 8.35 17.61 -4.57
C LEU A 133 7.94 19.03 -5.00
N ARG A 134 7.75 19.92 -4.03
CA ARG A 134 7.19 21.27 -4.24
C ARG A 134 7.84 22.33 -3.35
N PRO A 135 7.82 23.61 -3.76
CA PRO A 135 8.19 24.72 -2.88
C PRO A 135 7.10 25.10 -1.87
N PHE A 136 5.85 24.67 -2.10
CA PHE A 136 4.69 25.01 -1.27
C PHE A 136 3.80 23.79 -1.00
N ILE A 137 2.94 23.90 0.03
CA ILE A 137 1.93 22.89 0.35
C ILE A 137 0.80 22.99 -0.69
N PRO A 138 0.55 21.94 -1.50
CA PRO A 138 -0.52 21.97 -2.49
C PRO A 138 -1.90 21.88 -1.81
N SER A 139 -2.83 22.73 -2.24
CA SER A 139 -4.22 22.73 -1.76
C SER A 139 -5.15 21.82 -2.58
N ALA A 140 -4.72 21.39 -3.78
CA ALA A 140 -5.53 20.59 -4.69
C ALA A 140 -4.65 19.71 -5.61
N MET A 141 -5.25 18.66 -6.16
CA MET A 141 -4.57 17.69 -7.02
C MET A 141 -3.94 18.30 -8.29
N PRO A 142 -4.57 19.29 -8.98
CA PRO A 142 -3.93 19.93 -10.14
C PRO A 142 -2.53 20.48 -9.83
N HIS A 143 -2.33 21.13 -8.68
CA HIS A 143 -1.00 21.65 -8.26
C HIS A 143 0.04 20.54 -8.04
N VAL A 144 -0.41 19.30 -7.75
CA VAL A 144 0.45 18.12 -7.61
C VAL A 144 0.82 17.52 -8.97
N LEU A 145 -0.09 17.60 -9.95
CA LEU A 145 0.12 16.99 -11.26
C LEU A 145 0.90 17.89 -12.23
N GLU A 146 0.88 19.22 -12.04
CA GLU A 146 1.64 20.17 -12.85
C GLU A 146 3.14 19.82 -12.92
N PRO A 147 3.76 19.79 -14.11
CA PRO A 147 5.20 19.58 -14.22
C PRO A 147 5.98 20.87 -13.92
N GLY A 148 7.30 20.75 -13.72
CA GLY A 148 8.23 21.90 -13.79
C GLY A 148 8.85 22.37 -12.48
N TYR A 149 8.56 21.72 -11.36
CA TYR A 149 9.11 22.10 -10.04
C TYR A 149 10.35 21.25 -9.70
N GLY A 150 11.35 21.27 -10.59
CA GLY A 150 12.47 20.31 -10.59
C GLY A 150 13.84 20.85 -10.19
N LYS A 151 13.96 22.10 -9.73
CA LYS A 151 15.24 22.60 -9.21
C LYS A 151 15.39 22.14 -7.77
N GLN A 152 16.46 21.37 -7.52
CA GLN A 152 16.75 20.73 -6.23
C GLN A 152 16.73 21.73 -5.06
N ASP A 153 17.21 22.96 -5.30
CA ASP A 153 17.34 24.02 -4.30
C ASP A 153 16.02 24.65 -3.85
N ASP A 154 14.91 24.43 -4.55
CA ASP A 154 13.59 25.03 -4.24
C ASP A 154 12.60 24.00 -3.66
N VAL A 155 13.05 22.79 -3.38
CA VAL A 155 12.20 21.74 -2.81
C VAL A 155 12.07 21.94 -1.30
N ARG A 156 10.86 22.27 -0.83
CA ARG A 156 10.55 22.53 0.60
C ARG A 156 9.53 21.56 1.18
N VAL A 157 8.65 21.02 0.33
CA VAL A 157 7.51 20.20 0.69
C VAL A 157 7.52 18.89 -0.11
N ALA A 158 7.39 17.76 0.59
CA ALA A 158 7.12 16.45 0.01
C ALA A 158 5.64 16.10 0.20
N THR A 159 4.92 15.98 -0.91
CA THR A 159 3.48 15.65 -0.92
C THR A 159 3.26 14.21 -1.33
N PHE A 160 2.83 13.37 -0.39
CA PHE A 160 2.41 11.99 -0.63
C PHE A 160 0.96 11.98 -1.16
N TYR A 161 0.79 11.79 -2.47
CA TYR A 161 -0.51 11.98 -3.13
C TYR A 161 -1.17 10.67 -3.60
N SER A 162 -0.43 9.58 -3.68
CA SER A 162 -0.99 8.24 -3.90
C SER A 162 -0.23 7.21 -3.07
N ILE A 163 -0.94 6.39 -2.30
CA ILE A 163 -0.41 5.22 -1.59
C ILE A 163 -1.28 4.03 -1.99
N SER A 164 -0.68 3.02 -2.60
CA SER A 164 -1.40 1.87 -3.13
C SER A 164 -0.79 0.56 -2.62
N SER A 165 -1.64 -0.34 -2.14
CA SER A 165 -1.27 -1.72 -1.78
C SER A 165 -1.57 -2.65 -2.94
N THR A 166 -0.65 -3.56 -3.25
CA THR A 166 -0.79 -4.47 -4.41
C THR A 166 -1.32 -5.84 -4.03
N GLN A 167 -1.23 -6.21 -2.75
CA GLN A 167 -1.56 -7.53 -2.22
C GLN A 167 -2.79 -7.46 -1.30
N PRO A 168 -3.99 -7.82 -1.79
CA PRO A 168 -5.21 -7.84 -0.99
C PRO A 168 -5.10 -8.73 0.26
N GLY A 169 -4.35 -9.83 0.17
CA GLY A 169 -4.07 -10.72 1.30
C GLY A 169 -3.24 -10.09 2.43
N LEU A 170 -2.61 -8.94 2.19
CA LEU A 170 -1.92 -8.14 3.20
C LEU A 170 -2.76 -6.97 3.72
N SER A 171 -4.06 -6.93 3.41
CA SER A 171 -4.98 -5.91 3.94
C SER A 171 -4.97 -5.90 5.47
N GLY A 172 -4.84 -4.71 6.08
CA GLY A 172 -4.76 -4.56 7.53
C GLY A 172 -3.40 -4.93 8.15
N VAL A 173 -2.37 -5.15 7.32
CA VAL A 173 -0.96 -5.13 7.75
C VAL A 173 -0.39 -3.73 7.49
N ASP A 174 0.32 -3.14 8.45
CA ASP A 174 0.71 -1.71 8.47
C ASP A 174 1.87 -1.34 7.52
N LEU A 175 1.91 -1.93 6.32
CA LEU A 175 2.98 -1.72 5.34
C LEU A 175 3.09 -0.24 4.91
N GLY A 176 1.95 0.45 4.75
CA GLY A 176 1.92 1.84 4.31
C GLY A 176 2.57 2.79 5.31
N GLN A 177 2.35 2.59 6.61
CA GLN A 177 2.97 3.42 7.65
C GLN A 177 4.50 3.24 7.67
N VAL A 178 4.97 2.00 7.52
CA VAL A 178 6.41 1.70 7.44
C VAL A 178 7.01 2.36 6.21
N LEU A 179 6.36 2.23 5.06
CA LEU A 179 6.80 2.82 3.80
C LEU A 179 6.94 4.34 3.93
N ILE A 180 5.92 5.04 4.45
CA ILE A 180 5.98 6.51 4.62
C ILE A 180 7.12 6.91 5.55
N LYS A 181 7.26 6.26 6.71
CA LYS A 181 8.33 6.58 7.68
C LYS A 181 9.73 6.44 7.06
N LYS A 182 9.97 5.36 6.32
CA LYS A 182 11.25 5.14 5.64
C LYS A 182 11.44 6.08 4.44
N ALA A 183 10.39 6.34 3.66
CA ALA A 183 10.42 7.29 2.55
C ALA A 183 10.75 8.71 3.01
N VAL A 184 10.17 9.18 4.13
CA VAL A 184 10.51 10.47 4.75
C VAL A 184 12.00 10.54 5.06
N LYS A 185 12.57 9.51 5.71
CA LYS A 185 14.01 9.48 6.01
C LYS A 185 14.87 9.53 4.74
N LEU A 186 14.51 8.76 3.71
CA LEU A 186 15.23 8.77 2.43
C LEU A 186 15.16 10.14 1.74
N LEU A 187 14.01 10.80 1.80
CA LEU A 187 13.84 12.15 1.26
C LEU A 187 14.65 13.19 2.03
N GLN A 188 14.69 13.12 3.36
CA GLN A 188 15.50 14.00 4.20
C GLN A 188 17.01 13.85 3.94
N LEU A 189 17.46 12.65 3.57
CA LEU A 189 18.86 12.40 3.17
C LEU A 189 19.17 12.91 1.76
N GLU A 190 18.16 12.97 0.87
CA GLU A 190 18.32 13.41 -0.51
C GLU A 190 18.20 14.94 -0.66
N PHE A 191 17.43 15.59 0.21
CA PHE A 191 17.13 17.03 0.14
C PHE A 191 17.19 17.68 1.53
N ASP A 192 18.28 18.41 1.80
CA ASP A 192 18.46 19.13 3.06
C ASP A 192 17.43 20.27 3.26
N SER A 193 16.87 20.80 2.16
CA SER A 193 15.85 21.87 2.17
C SER A 193 14.43 21.39 2.49
N LEU A 194 14.18 20.08 2.56
CA LEU A 194 12.85 19.54 2.88
C LEU A 194 12.48 19.76 4.34
N GLU A 195 11.46 20.58 4.57
CA GLU A 195 10.99 20.92 5.91
C GLU A 195 9.62 20.31 6.22
N THR A 196 8.80 20.10 5.19
CA THR A 196 7.39 19.76 5.37
C THR A 196 7.02 18.49 4.61
N PHE A 197 6.29 17.60 5.28
CA PHE A 197 5.77 16.36 4.72
C PHE A 197 4.26 16.34 4.89
N VAL A 198 3.52 16.26 3.79
CA VAL A 198 2.05 16.27 3.80
C VAL A 198 1.48 15.16 2.96
N THR A 199 0.28 14.72 3.28
CA THR A 199 -0.50 13.84 2.41
C THR A 199 -1.60 14.63 1.71
N LEU A 200 -1.88 14.27 0.46
CA LEU A 200 -3.07 14.74 -0.25
C LEU A 200 -3.95 13.54 -0.55
N SER A 201 -4.63 13.03 0.48
CA SER A 201 -5.38 11.79 0.43
C SER A 201 -6.83 11.99 -0.03
N PRO A 202 -7.40 11.04 -0.81
CA PRO A 202 -8.83 11.04 -1.08
C PRO A 202 -9.63 10.70 0.18
N ILE A 203 -10.90 11.10 0.21
CA ILE A 203 -11.87 10.68 1.23
C ILE A 203 -12.89 9.72 0.57
N PRO A 204 -12.49 8.47 0.25
CA PRO A 204 -13.38 7.54 -0.41
C PRO A 204 -14.60 7.27 0.47
N ARG A 205 -15.75 7.05 -0.17
CA ARG A 205 -17.06 6.77 0.49
C ARG A 205 -17.72 7.95 1.22
N PHE A 206 -17.09 9.12 1.35
CA PHE A 206 -17.73 10.29 1.98
C PHE A 206 -19.07 10.65 1.32
N ARG A 207 -19.12 10.66 -0.01
CA ARG A 207 -20.37 10.90 -0.76
C ARG A 207 -21.44 9.86 -0.45
N LYS A 208 -21.08 8.56 -0.43
CA LYS A 208 -22.03 7.47 -0.14
C LYS A 208 -22.57 7.60 1.28
N TRP A 209 -21.69 7.80 2.26
CA TRP A 209 -22.06 8.06 3.64
C TRP A 209 -23.01 9.25 3.77
N LEU A 210 -22.71 10.37 3.10
CA LEU A 210 -23.54 11.56 3.14
C LEU A 210 -24.94 11.28 2.55
N GLN A 211 -25.01 10.56 1.43
CA GLN A 211 -26.29 10.16 0.82
C GLN A 211 -27.12 9.26 1.73
N GLU A 212 -26.50 8.32 2.43
CA GLU A 212 -27.17 7.47 3.43
C GLU A 212 -27.71 8.31 4.59
N LYS A 213 -26.93 9.28 5.10
CA LYS A 213 -27.36 10.18 6.17
C LYS A 213 -28.49 11.12 5.76
N ILE A 214 -28.45 11.68 4.56
CA ILE A 214 -29.53 12.50 4.01
C ILE A 214 -30.79 11.65 3.84
N SER A 215 -30.66 10.45 3.26
CA SER A 215 -31.79 9.54 3.04
C SER A 215 -32.45 9.10 4.35
N PHE A 216 -31.67 8.92 5.42
CA PHE A 216 -32.17 8.60 6.75
C PHE A 216 -33.02 9.74 7.33
N HIS A 217 -32.52 10.99 7.26
CA HIS A 217 -33.26 12.15 7.77
C HIS A 217 -34.53 12.45 6.94
N LEU A 218 -34.46 12.30 5.61
CA LEU A 218 -35.64 12.50 4.75
C LEU A 218 -36.74 11.45 4.96
N ARG A 219 -36.42 10.29 5.54
CA ARG A 219 -37.38 9.23 5.89
C ARG A 219 -37.95 9.36 7.31
N GLY A 220 -37.71 10.48 7.99
CA GLY A 220 -38.29 10.77 9.30
C GLY A 220 -37.59 10.05 10.46
N GLY A 221 -36.26 9.95 10.40
CA GLY A 221 -35.46 9.69 11.60
C GLY A 221 -35.56 10.82 12.62
#